data_AF-A0A7C6E3Y1-F1
#
_entry.id   AF-A0A7C6E3Y1-F1
#
_cell.length_a   1.000
_cell.length_b   1.000
_cell.length_c   1.000
_cell.angle_alpha   90.00
_cell.angle_beta   90.00
_cell.angle_gamma   90.00
#
_symmetry.space_group_name_H-M   'P 1'
#
loop_
_entity.id
_entity.type
_entity.pdbx_description
1 polymer ?
#
loop_
_entity_poly.entity_id
_entity_poly.type
_entity_poly.pdbx_seq_one_letter_code
_entity_poly.pdbx_strand_id
1 'polypeptide(L)'
;MATDLTTRRFETDTDWATRIRETRAVPSEYQELKFALHRKLLERINLEALGTLPGERMRTEVRLAVARLVEEERVPLSLAEKERITEEVLNEVFGLGPLEPLLQDPTVSDILVTTPRLVYVERHGKLQRTPVEFKDDQHLMRIIEKIVARVG
;
A
#
# COMPACT_ATOMS: atom_id res chain seq x y z
N MET A 1 -0.51 -7.85 -51.09
CA MET A 1 0.13 -8.38 -49.85
C MET A 1 0.36 -7.19 -48.94
N ALA A 2 -0.48 -7.03 -47.93
CA ALA A 2 -0.34 -6.01 -46.89
C ALA A 2 -1.00 -6.55 -45.61
N THR A 3 -0.13 -6.88 -44.65
CA THR A 3 -0.23 -6.73 -43.19
C THR A 3 -1.57 -6.99 -42.51
N ASP A 4 -1.68 -8.14 -41.85
CA ASP A 4 -2.73 -8.43 -40.86
C ASP A 4 -2.16 -8.15 -39.47
N LEU A 5 -2.55 -7.02 -38.88
CA LEU A 5 -2.15 -6.60 -37.53
C LEU A 5 -3.20 -7.09 -36.54
N THR A 6 -2.75 -7.98 -35.66
CA THR A 6 -3.37 -8.48 -34.44
C THR A 6 -4.19 -7.42 -33.69
N THR A 7 -5.49 -7.37 -33.97
CA THR A 7 -6.46 -6.72 -33.08
C THR A 7 -7.10 -7.81 -32.23
N ARG A 8 -6.46 -8.15 -31.10
CA ARG A 8 -7.14 -8.91 -30.06
C ARG A 8 -8.20 -8.00 -29.43
N ARG A 9 -9.45 -8.25 -29.80
CA ARG A 9 -10.66 -7.68 -29.19
C ARG A 9 -10.62 -7.85 -27.68
N PHE A 10 -10.63 -6.73 -26.97
CA PHE A 10 -11.07 -6.66 -25.57
C PHE A 10 -12.60 -6.82 -25.55
N GLU A 11 -13.08 -8.05 -25.51
CA GLU A 11 -14.50 -8.39 -25.33
C GLU A 11 -14.71 -8.90 -23.90
N THR A 12 -15.11 -8.00 -22.96
CA THR A 12 -16.10 -8.18 -21.86
C THR A 12 -15.89 -7.13 -20.74
N ASP A 13 -16.48 -5.94 -20.89
CA ASP A 13 -16.24 -4.77 -20.01
C ASP A 13 -17.46 -4.37 -19.14
N THR A 14 -18.18 -5.31 -18.51
CA THR A 14 -19.31 -4.90 -17.62
C THR A 14 -19.58 -5.82 -16.43
N ASP A 15 -18.97 -7.01 -16.35
CA ASP A 15 -19.27 -7.95 -15.25
C ASP A 15 -18.48 -7.63 -13.96
N TRP A 16 -17.32 -6.97 -14.10
CA TRP A 16 -16.44 -6.66 -12.96
C TRP A 16 -17.04 -5.61 -12.02
N ALA A 17 -17.70 -4.57 -12.56
CA ALA A 17 -18.38 -3.52 -11.77
C ALA A 17 -19.55 -4.08 -10.93
N THR A 18 -20.13 -5.21 -11.34
CA THR A 18 -21.23 -5.86 -10.62
C THR A 18 -20.70 -6.63 -9.41
N ARG A 19 -19.59 -7.37 -9.55
CA ARG A 19 -18.95 -8.12 -8.45
C ARG A 19 -18.31 -7.22 -7.38
N ILE A 20 -17.94 -6.00 -7.76
CA ILE A 20 -17.32 -5.01 -6.86
C ILE A 20 -18.26 -4.55 -5.73
N ARG A 21 -19.57 -4.50 -5.98
CA ARG A 21 -20.53 -3.88 -5.06
C ARG A 21 -20.88 -4.73 -3.83
N GLU A 22 -20.61 -6.03 -3.84
CA GLU A 22 -21.14 -6.95 -2.80
C GLU A 22 -20.26 -7.14 -1.57
N THR A 23 -18.99 -6.72 -1.58
CA THR A 23 -18.10 -7.00 -0.43
C THR A 23 -17.66 -5.72 0.29
N ARG A 24 -18.46 -5.33 1.29
CA ARG A 24 -18.07 -4.33 2.29
C ARG A 24 -17.16 -5.02 3.32
N ALA A 25 -15.86 -4.73 3.31
CA ALA A 25 -14.95 -5.23 4.35
C ALA A 25 -14.95 -4.30 5.57
N VAL A 26 -14.99 -4.90 6.75
CA VAL A 26 -14.72 -4.23 8.02
C VAL A 26 -13.20 -4.24 8.23
N PRO A 27 -12.58 -3.11 8.62
CA PRO A 27 -11.14 -3.08 8.88
C PRO A 27 -10.74 -4.10 9.95
N SER A 28 -9.64 -4.82 9.74
CA SER A 28 -9.13 -5.75 10.75
C SER A 28 -8.39 -4.98 11.86
N GLU A 29 -8.38 -5.54 13.08
CA GLU A 29 -7.63 -5.03 14.24
C GLU A 29 -6.15 -4.76 13.89
N TYR A 30 -5.57 -5.59 13.01
CA TYR A 30 -4.23 -5.40 12.46
C TYR A 30 -4.07 -4.07 11.69
N GLN A 31 -5.03 -3.72 10.83
CA GLN A 31 -4.99 -2.47 10.07
C GLN A 31 -5.12 -1.25 10.99
N GLU A 32 -5.96 -1.35 12.02
CA GLU A 32 -6.12 -0.28 13.01
C GLU A 32 -4.82 -0.03 13.77
N LEU A 33 -4.16 -1.10 14.23
CA LEU A 33 -2.86 -1.01 14.89
C LEU A 33 -1.81 -0.37 13.99
N LYS A 34 -1.73 -0.80 12.72
CA LYS A 34 -0.81 -0.22 11.73
C LYS A 34 -1.03 1.28 11.55
N PHE A 35 -2.28 1.72 11.39
CA PHE A 35 -2.59 3.14 11.22
C PHE A 35 -2.31 3.95 12.48
N ALA A 36 -2.52 3.37 13.67
CA ALA A 36 -2.17 4.01 14.93
C ALA A 36 -0.66 4.21 15.06
N LEU A 37 0.14 3.21 14.73
CA LEU A 37 1.60 3.28 14.73
C LEU A 37 2.14 4.30 13.73
N HIS A 38 1.60 4.33 12.50
CA HIS A 38 1.97 5.32 11.50
C HIS A 38 1.68 6.75 12.01
N ARG A 39 0.54 6.99 12.66
CA ARG A 39 0.24 8.30 13.26
C ARG A 39 1.23 8.67 14.36
N LYS A 40 1.48 7.76 15.32
CA LYS A 40 2.45 7.97 16.40
C LYS A 40 3.85 8.25 15.87
N LEU A 41 4.24 7.61 14.78
CA LEU A 41 5.52 7.87 14.11
C LEU A 41 5.61 9.31 13.61
N LEU A 42 4.58 9.78 12.87
CA LEU A 42 4.54 11.15 12.35
C LEU A 42 4.53 12.20 13.47
N GLU A 43 3.94 11.89 14.61
CA GLU A 43 3.95 12.77 15.80
C GLU A 43 5.31 12.82 16.50
N ARG A 44 6.05 11.69 16.54
CA ARG A 44 7.37 11.60 17.20
C ARG A 44 8.52 12.05 16.32
N ILE A 45 8.38 11.90 15.01
CA ILE A 45 9.44 12.20 14.06
C ILE A 45 9.21 13.59 13.49
N ASN A 46 10.14 14.51 13.80
CA ASN A 46 10.23 15.74 13.04
C ASN A 46 10.80 15.42 11.65
N LEU A 47 9.92 15.20 10.67
CA LEU A 47 10.29 14.90 9.28
C LEU A 47 11.20 15.97 8.67
N GLU A 48 11.09 17.23 9.11
CA GLU A 48 11.97 18.32 8.66
C GLU A 48 13.42 18.13 9.12
N ALA A 49 13.63 17.66 10.35
CA ALA A 49 14.96 17.38 10.90
C ALA A 49 15.60 16.13 10.27
N LEU A 50 14.79 15.22 9.73
CA LEU A 50 15.27 14.05 8.99
C LEU A 50 15.64 14.37 7.54
N GLY A 51 15.03 15.38 6.93
CA GLY A 51 15.31 15.79 5.55
C GLY A 51 16.74 16.30 5.32
N THR A 52 17.49 16.59 6.40
CA THR A 52 18.91 16.99 6.33
C THR A 52 19.87 15.80 6.33
N LEU A 53 19.38 14.57 6.58
CA LEU A 53 20.20 13.37 6.59
C LEU A 53 20.25 12.72 5.18
N PRO A 54 21.36 12.04 4.82
CA PRO A 54 21.38 11.17 3.65
C PRO A 54 20.28 10.10 3.74
N GLY A 55 19.63 9.79 2.61
CA GLY A 55 18.42 8.95 2.57
C GLY A 55 18.53 7.59 3.28
N GLU A 56 19.67 6.91 3.16
CA GLU A 56 19.94 5.64 3.87
C GLU A 56 19.91 5.80 5.39
N ARG A 57 20.58 6.84 5.92
CA ARG A 57 20.61 7.11 7.36
C ARG A 57 19.22 7.46 7.88
N MET A 58 18.48 8.27 7.13
CA MET A 58 17.08 8.59 7.47
C MET A 58 16.23 7.31 7.57
N ARG A 59 16.34 6.40 6.60
CA ARG A 59 15.60 5.13 6.62
C ARG A 59 15.95 4.28 7.84
N THR A 60 17.22 4.19 8.21
CA THR A 60 17.67 3.47 9.42
C THR A 60 17.09 4.08 10.70
N GLU A 61 17.15 5.40 10.87
CA GLU A 61 16.62 6.08 12.07
C GLU A 61 15.11 5.91 12.21
N VAL A 62 14.37 6.05 11.10
CA VAL A 62 12.91 5.82 11.09
C VAL A 62 12.60 4.37 11.43
N ARG A 63 13.35 3.40 10.88
CA ARG A 63 13.17 1.97 11.21
C ARG A 63 13.33 1.72 12.71
N LEU A 64 14.37 2.27 13.32
CA LEU A 64 14.61 2.13 14.76
C LEU A 64 13.49 2.78 15.59
N ALA A 65 12.99 3.94 15.16
CA ALA A 65 11.87 4.60 15.82
C ALA A 65 10.57 3.80 15.73
N VAL A 66 10.27 3.19 14.57
CA VAL A 66 9.11 2.32 14.38
C VAL A 66 9.23 1.06 15.25
N ALA A 67 10.39 0.40 15.27
CA ALA A 67 10.61 -0.79 16.08
C ALA A 67 10.36 -0.52 17.58
N ARG A 68 10.84 0.62 18.10
CA ARG A 68 10.56 1.05 19.48
C ARG A 68 9.06 1.29 19.71
N LEU A 69 8.37 1.95 18.77
CA LEU A 69 6.93 2.16 18.86
C LEU A 69 6.16 0.85 18.92
N VAL A 70 6.54 -0.13 18.10
CA VAL A 70 5.93 -1.47 18.08
C VAL A 70 6.17 -2.20 19.40
N GLU A 71 7.33 -2.06 20.02
CA GLU A 71 7.63 -2.65 21.33
C GLU A 71 6.84 -2.02 22.48
N GLU A 72 6.53 -0.73 22.39
CA GLU A 72 5.72 -0.01 23.38
C GLU A 72 4.23 -0.38 23.32
N GLU A 73 3.75 -0.96 22.21
CA GLU A 73 2.37 -1.41 22.11
C GLU A 73 2.13 -2.65 22.97
N ARG A 74 1.03 -2.64 23.74
CA ARG A 74 0.63 -3.76 24.62
C ARG A 74 -0.03 -4.91 23.87
N VAL A 75 0.11 -4.97 22.55
CA VAL A 75 -0.49 -6.01 21.70
C VAL A 75 0.47 -7.20 21.63
N PRO A 76 0.02 -8.43 21.93
CA PRO A 76 0.88 -9.61 21.83
C PRO A 76 1.13 -9.95 20.36
N LEU A 77 2.25 -9.45 19.83
CA LEU A 77 2.70 -9.71 18.47
C LEU A 77 3.92 -10.65 18.48
N SER A 78 3.92 -11.62 17.58
CA SER A 78 5.11 -12.41 17.26
C SER A 78 6.20 -11.55 16.62
N LEU A 79 7.45 -12.02 16.64
CA LEU A 79 8.57 -11.31 16.01
C LEU A 79 8.30 -11.02 14.52
N ALA A 80 7.76 -12.01 13.81
CA ALA A 80 7.42 -11.87 12.39
C ALA A 80 6.34 -10.80 12.14
N GLU A 81 5.35 -10.68 13.02
CA GLU A 81 4.34 -9.62 12.92
C GLU A 81 4.92 -8.24 13.19
N LYS A 82 5.83 -8.11 14.17
CA LYS A 82 6.51 -6.85 14.46
C LYS A 82 7.37 -6.39 13.29
N GLU A 83 8.14 -7.29 12.69
CA GLU A 83 8.94 -7.02 11.49
C GLU A 83 8.04 -6.60 10.33
N ARG A 84 6.94 -7.34 10.10
CA ARG A 84 5.98 -7.00 9.05
C ARG A 84 5.37 -5.61 9.23
N ILE A 85 4.88 -5.29 10.43
CA ILE A 85 4.36 -3.95 10.74
C ILE A 85 5.43 -2.88 10.52
N THR A 86 6.68 -3.16 10.93
CA THR A 86 7.79 -2.23 10.76
C THR A 86 8.05 -1.92 9.29
N GLU A 87 8.12 -2.93 8.43
CA GLU A 87 8.29 -2.74 6.98
C GLU A 87 7.07 -2.05 6.35
N GLU A 88 5.85 -2.42 6.74
CA GLU A 88 4.63 -1.77 6.25
C GLU A 88 4.63 -0.27 6.60
N VAL A 89 4.99 0.11 7.83
CA VAL A 89 5.08 1.53 8.23
C VAL A 89 6.22 2.25 7.50
N LEU A 90 7.35 1.59 7.24
CA LEU A 90 8.43 2.17 6.42
C LEU A 90 7.98 2.42 4.98
N ASN A 91 7.18 1.52 4.41
CA ASN A 91 6.60 1.67 3.09
C ASN A 91 5.64 2.87 3.03
N GLU A 92 4.88 3.14 4.10
CA GLU A 92 4.03 4.33 4.20
C GLU A 92 4.84 5.64 4.13
N VAL A 93 5.99 5.66 4.81
CA VAL A 93 6.85 6.85 4.86
C VAL A 93 7.60 7.06 3.54
N PHE A 94 8.32 6.04 3.08
CA PHE A 94 9.31 6.17 1.99
C PHE A 94 8.82 5.66 0.64
N GLY A 95 7.87 4.74 0.63
CA GLY A 95 7.36 4.08 -0.56
C GLY A 95 6.01 4.59 -1.01
N LEU A 96 5.30 3.70 -1.69
CA LEU A 96 3.90 3.82 -2.11
C LEU A 96 2.92 3.21 -1.11
N GLY A 97 3.36 3.11 0.16
CA GLY A 97 2.54 2.68 1.28
C GLY A 97 1.95 1.29 1.08
N PRO A 98 0.61 1.14 1.16
CA PRO A 98 -0.04 -0.15 1.16
C PRO A 98 0.08 -0.89 -0.20
N LEU A 99 0.50 -0.20 -1.27
CA LEU A 99 0.67 -0.79 -2.60
C LEU A 99 2.02 -1.51 -2.80
N GLU A 100 3.04 -1.22 -1.99
CA GLU A 100 4.40 -1.78 -2.18
C GLU A 100 4.42 -3.32 -2.33
N PRO A 101 3.71 -4.12 -1.50
CA PRO A 101 3.72 -5.57 -1.67
C PRO A 101 3.11 -6.04 -2.99
N LEU A 102 2.12 -5.31 -3.53
CA LEU A 102 1.49 -5.64 -4.81
C LEU A 102 2.39 -5.29 -5.99
N LEU A 103 3.15 -4.20 -5.88
CA LEU A 103 4.10 -3.75 -6.90
C LEU A 103 5.34 -4.65 -6.99
N GLN A 104 5.74 -5.26 -5.88
CA GLN A 104 6.85 -6.21 -5.83
C GLN A 104 6.45 -7.62 -6.30
N ASP A 105 5.16 -7.88 -6.48
CA ASP A 105 4.65 -9.18 -6.88
C ASP A 105 4.64 -9.31 -8.42
N PRO A 106 5.51 -10.14 -9.00
CA PRO A 106 5.67 -10.23 -10.46
C PRO A 106 4.47 -10.87 -11.17
N THR A 107 3.50 -11.42 -10.42
CA THR A 107 2.29 -12.01 -11.02
C THR A 107 1.13 -11.02 -11.09
N VAL A 108 1.27 -9.81 -10.52
CA VAL A 108 0.33 -8.70 -10.66
C VAL A 108 0.63 -7.94 -11.95
N SER A 109 -0.35 -7.83 -12.85
CA SER A 109 -0.24 -6.98 -14.04
C SER A 109 -0.81 -5.58 -13.81
N ASP A 110 -1.91 -5.50 -13.06
CA ASP A 110 -2.66 -4.26 -12.85
C ASP A 110 -3.15 -4.17 -11.41
N ILE A 111 -3.13 -2.95 -10.86
CA ILE A 111 -3.70 -2.63 -9.55
C ILE A 111 -4.87 -1.68 -9.75
N LEU A 112 -6.07 -2.11 -9.34
CA LEU A 112 -7.29 -1.35 -9.49
C LEU A 112 -7.78 -0.92 -8.10
N VAL A 113 -7.79 0.39 -7.85
CA VAL A 113 -8.29 0.98 -6.61
C VAL A 113 -9.63 1.65 -6.90
N THR A 114 -10.71 1.10 -6.34
CA THR A 114 -12.06 1.69 -6.49
C THR A 114 -12.37 2.62 -5.32
N THR A 115 -12.01 2.22 -4.11
CA THR A 115 -12.14 3.01 -2.89
C THR A 115 -10.93 2.72 -1.98
N PRO A 116 -10.69 3.51 -0.92
CA PRO A 116 -9.63 3.23 0.05
C PRO A 116 -9.67 1.82 0.65
N ARG A 117 -10.86 1.20 0.71
CA ARG A 117 -11.06 -0.14 1.31
C ARG A 117 -11.23 -1.24 0.27
N LEU A 118 -11.07 -0.90 -1.01
CA LEU A 118 -11.42 -1.77 -2.11
C LEU A 118 -10.35 -1.71 -3.20
N VAL A 119 -9.39 -2.62 -3.04
CA VAL A 119 -8.23 -2.78 -3.92
C VAL A 119 -8.25 -4.17 -4.54
N TYR A 120 -8.17 -4.21 -5.87
CA TYR A 120 -8.08 -5.42 -6.66
C TYR A 120 -6.75 -5.46 -7.41
N VAL A 121 -6.35 -6.67 -7.78
CA VAL A 121 -5.24 -6.91 -8.71
C VAL A 121 -5.68 -7.81 -9.84
N GLU A 122 -5.16 -7.56 -11.03
CA GLU A 122 -5.23 -8.53 -12.11
C GLU A 122 -4.01 -9.45 -12.04
N ARG A 123 -4.26 -10.77 -12.06
CA ARG A 123 -3.24 -11.80 -12.18
C ARG A 123 -3.64 -12.77 -13.27
N HIS A 124 -2.82 -12.89 -14.31
CA HIS A 124 -3.07 -13.80 -15.44
C HIS A 124 -4.48 -13.63 -16.05
N GLY A 125 -4.93 -12.39 -16.27
CA GLY A 125 -6.26 -12.12 -16.84
C GLY A 125 -7.43 -12.26 -15.85
N LYS A 126 -7.17 -12.47 -14.56
CA LYS A 126 -8.20 -12.65 -13.52
C LYS A 126 -8.10 -11.60 -12.44
N LEU A 127 -9.21 -10.90 -12.20
CA LEU A 127 -9.33 -9.93 -11.12
C LEU A 127 -9.47 -10.64 -9.77
N GLN A 128 -8.65 -10.25 -8.80
CA GLN A 128 -8.61 -10.81 -7.45
C GLN A 128 -8.66 -9.69 -6.41
N ARG A 129 -9.52 -9.84 -5.39
CA ARG A 129 -9.56 -8.91 -4.27
C ARG A 129 -8.31 -9.07 -3.41
N THR A 130 -7.75 -7.95 -2.97
CA THR A 130 -6.62 -7.95 -2.04
C THR A 130 -7.05 -7.61 -0.62
N PRO A 131 -6.25 -7.98 0.40
CA PRO A 131 -6.42 -7.49 1.77
C PRO A 131 -5.81 -6.07 1.98
N VAL A 132 -5.32 -5.45 0.91
CA VAL A 132 -4.68 -4.13 0.94
C VAL A 132 -5.74 -3.06 1.11
N GLU A 133 -5.52 -2.17 2.07
CA GLU A 133 -6.39 -1.04 2.35
C GLU A 133 -5.58 0.22 2.61
N PHE A 134 -6.08 1.33 2.08
CA PHE A 134 -5.69 2.67 2.47
C PHE A 134 -6.44 3.07 3.74
N LYS A 135 -5.87 4.04 4.45
CA LYS A 135 -6.43 4.54 5.72
C LYS A 135 -7.78 5.22 5.47
N ASP A 136 -7.77 6.15 4.51
CA ASP A 136 -8.85 7.04 4.15
C ASP A 136 -8.57 7.60 2.73
N ASP A 137 -9.50 8.39 2.20
CA ASP A 137 -9.37 9.00 0.87
C ASP A 137 -8.16 9.94 0.78
N GLN A 138 -7.84 10.67 1.86
CA GLN A 138 -6.67 11.55 1.89
C GLN A 138 -5.37 10.76 1.76
N HIS A 139 -5.29 9.60 2.42
CA HIS A 139 -4.16 8.70 2.27
C HIS A 139 -4.05 8.21 0.82
N LEU A 140 -5.13 7.74 0.21
CA LEU A 140 -5.13 7.34 -1.20
C LEU A 140 -4.64 8.46 -2.12
N MET A 141 -5.17 9.67 -1.97
CA MET A 141 -4.76 10.82 -2.81
C MET A 141 -3.27 11.15 -2.68
N ARG A 142 -2.70 11.11 -1.46
CA ARG A 142 -1.25 11.31 -1.26
C ARG A 142 -0.40 10.27 -1.99
N ILE A 143 -0.86 9.01 -2.04
CA ILE A 143 -0.15 7.96 -2.80
C ILE A 143 -0.24 8.22 -4.30
N ILE A 144 -1.41 8.64 -4.81
CA ILE A 144 -1.59 9.02 -6.22
C ILE A 144 -0.64 10.17 -6.59
N GLU A 145 -0.56 11.22 -5.76
CA GLU A 145 0.37 12.33 -5.95
C GLU A 145 1.84 11.86 -6.00
N LYS A 146 2.25 10.97 -5.08
CA LYS A 146 3.58 10.35 -5.08
C LYS A 146 3.88 9.56 -6.38
N ILE A 147 2.89 8.90 -6.95
CA ILE A 147 3.04 8.17 -8.23
C ILE A 147 3.22 9.16 -9.37
N VAL A 148 2.33 10.15 -9.48
CA VAL A 148 2.39 11.17 -10.52
C VAL A 148 3.72 11.92 -10.49
N ALA A 149 4.21 12.29 -9.31
CA ALA A 149 5.49 12.99 -9.13
C ALA A 149 6.74 12.17 -9.53
N ARG A 150 6.64 10.84 -9.65
CA ARG A 150 7.74 9.97 -10.09
C ARG A 150 7.73 9.69 -11.60
N VAL A 151 6.58 9.86 -12.25
CA VAL A 151 6.39 9.60 -13.68
C VAL A 151 6.57 10.86 -14.53
N GLY A 152 6.46 12.05 -13.93
CA GLY A 152 6.82 13.33 -14.53
C GLY A 152 8.29 13.69 -14.35
#